data_AF-A0A6G2S5E6-F1
#
_entry.id   AF-A0A6G2S5E6-F1
#
_cell.length_a   1.000
_cell.length_b   1.000
_cell.length_c   1.000
_cell.angle_alpha   90.00
_cell.angle_beta   90.00
_cell.angle_gamma   90.00
#
_symmetry.space_group_name_H-M   'P 1'
#
loop_
_entity.id
_entity.type
_entity.pdbx_description
1 polymer ?
#
loop_
_entity_poly.entity_id
_entity_poly.type
_entity_poly.pdbx_seq_one_letter_code
_entity_poly.pdbx_strand_id
1 'polypeptide(L)'
;MHDVKPGDIAHSSHSFTAAEFTAFAAATGDHNPIHHDPEHAAGTAFGAPIVPLVMALGPVSALIGMVVPGPGAVILDTAFRPVRAVAFDRRVDYSLKVRSVSAATGVLTCRLLAFQDREVVLEGEIRTTVRAPRPRPDETTGGRLIPADARGLAVVTGAAGDIGSAVARELARQGWDLVLVHRGGADPLVRQCEEAGATVQSVTVDLADPAGRAAAAAEIAARTPTALVHAAAAPLAAGHQEHLEIGYAALRDLADAVLEGMLVRQRGVVVLLGSQATRYHPRGWSDYVAAKAAAESVLHGIDRHHGAHGIRTVVVEPGYVQGGYSAAVRPADVLGLLPEEVAELVAAELRAADAPARRVWLTPEGVTRFALDGAQEAAAPPAASPASPPVHAERAAPAPGTAPNDLTGRVEAAVRSVLGAGADVREGGVGLTPGWDSLGQIQIVLAVEAEFGIRLPAASLTGTGRFDQLCRVVAEQVGA
;
A
#
# COMPACT_ATOMS: atom_id res chain seq x y z
N MET A 1 20.59 19.13 -21.05
CA MET A 1 20.64 17.66 -20.91
C MET A 1 20.52 17.36 -19.43
N HIS A 2 19.52 16.57 -19.01
CA HIS A 2 19.02 16.57 -17.63
C HIS A 2 20.10 16.23 -16.59
N ASP A 3 20.28 17.11 -15.60
CA ASP A 3 20.87 16.74 -14.33
C ASP A 3 19.94 15.71 -13.68
N VAL A 4 20.42 14.47 -13.58
CA VAL A 4 19.68 13.39 -12.93
C VAL A 4 19.54 13.75 -11.46
N LYS A 5 18.31 13.69 -10.94
CA LYS A 5 18.01 14.05 -9.56
C LYS A 5 17.29 12.91 -8.83
N PRO A 6 17.32 12.90 -7.47
CA PRO A 6 16.50 11.98 -6.69
C PRO A 6 15.03 12.03 -7.12
N GLY A 7 14.43 10.86 -7.27
CA GLY A 7 13.04 10.69 -7.72
C GLY A 7 12.87 10.49 -9.21
N ASP A 8 13.88 10.78 -10.05
CA ASP A 8 13.84 10.45 -11.48
C ASP A 8 13.75 8.92 -11.68
N ILE A 9 13.08 8.50 -12.74
CA ILE A 9 12.85 7.07 -13.04
C ILE A 9 13.24 6.78 -14.47
N ALA A 10 14.12 5.80 -14.68
CA ALA A 10 14.32 5.18 -15.98
C ALA A 10 13.38 3.97 -16.11
N HIS A 11 12.67 3.89 -17.24
CA HIS A 11 11.72 2.82 -17.51
C HIS A 11 11.93 2.19 -18.89
N SER A 12 11.89 0.86 -18.96
CA SER A 12 11.83 0.09 -20.21
C SER A 12 10.98 -1.15 -20.01
N SER A 13 10.50 -1.74 -21.11
CA SER A 13 9.83 -3.03 -21.11
C SER A 13 10.51 -4.01 -22.05
N HIS A 14 10.53 -5.29 -21.71
CA HIS A 14 11.10 -6.35 -22.56
C HIS A 14 10.25 -7.62 -22.47
N SER A 15 10.12 -8.35 -23.57
CA SER A 15 9.51 -9.68 -23.60
C SER A 15 10.57 -10.68 -24.04
N PHE A 16 10.91 -11.62 -23.17
CA PHE A 16 11.95 -12.61 -23.46
C PHE A 16 11.42 -13.75 -24.31
N THR A 17 12.15 -14.14 -25.34
CA THR A 17 11.77 -15.25 -26.23
C THR A 17 12.72 -16.44 -26.11
N ALA A 18 12.29 -17.62 -26.57
CA ALA A 18 13.15 -18.80 -26.66
C ALA A 18 14.37 -18.59 -27.58
N ALA A 19 14.23 -17.75 -28.61
CA ALA A 19 15.35 -17.39 -29.49
C ALA A 19 16.42 -16.57 -28.76
N GLU A 20 16.01 -15.61 -27.93
CA GLU A 20 16.93 -14.87 -27.06
C GLU A 20 17.58 -15.77 -26.01
N PHE A 21 16.84 -16.74 -25.48
CA PHE A 21 17.44 -17.73 -24.57
C PHE A 21 18.51 -18.55 -25.29
N THR A 22 18.28 -18.94 -26.55
CA THR A 22 19.28 -19.67 -27.35
C THR A 22 20.55 -18.84 -27.53
N ALA A 23 20.42 -17.54 -27.82
CA ALA A 23 21.57 -16.64 -27.90
C ALA A 23 22.28 -16.46 -26.55
N PHE A 24 21.53 -16.35 -25.46
CA PHE A 24 22.08 -16.28 -24.10
C PHE A 24 22.85 -17.55 -23.74
N ALA A 25 22.26 -18.73 -23.95
CA ALA A 25 22.87 -20.02 -23.69
C ALA A 25 24.16 -20.22 -24.50
N ALA A 26 24.17 -19.80 -25.77
CA ALA A 26 25.37 -19.85 -26.59
C ALA A 26 26.51 -18.94 -26.06
N ALA A 27 26.17 -17.79 -25.47
CA ALA A 27 27.14 -16.85 -24.93
C ALA A 27 27.65 -17.22 -23.52
N THR A 28 26.80 -17.83 -22.69
CA THR A 28 27.10 -18.12 -21.28
C THR A 28 27.44 -19.58 -20.99
N GLY A 29 27.05 -20.50 -21.88
CA GLY A 29 27.11 -21.94 -21.66
C GLY A 29 26.00 -22.46 -20.73
N ASP A 30 25.04 -21.63 -20.34
CA ASP A 30 23.90 -22.05 -19.51
C ASP A 30 22.87 -22.80 -20.36
N HIS A 31 22.94 -24.12 -20.30
CA HIS A 31 22.01 -25.05 -20.94
C HIS A 31 21.12 -25.75 -19.90
N ASN A 32 20.80 -25.11 -18.78
CA ASN A 32 19.94 -25.72 -17.79
C ASN A 32 18.54 -26.02 -18.40
N PRO A 33 18.06 -27.28 -18.36
CA PRO A 33 16.77 -27.66 -18.97
C PRO A 33 15.58 -26.89 -18.39
N ILE A 34 15.69 -26.37 -17.16
CA ILE A 34 14.64 -25.54 -16.55
C ILE A 34 14.25 -24.29 -17.37
N HIS A 35 15.13 -23.86 -18.28
CA HIS A 35 14.93 -22.67 -19.10
C HIS A 35 14.36 -22.95 -20.50
N HIS A 36 14.32 -24.21 -20.95
CA HIS A 36 13.96 -24.50 -22.35
C HIS A 36 13.29 -25.84 -22.61
N ASP A 37 13.34 -26.79 -21.68
CA ASP A 37 12.70 -28.10 -21.81
C ASP A 37 11.35 -28.08 -21.06
N PRO A 38 10.20 -28.09 -21.77
CA PRO A 38 8.89 -28.09 -21.14
C PRO A 38 8.62 -29.35 -20.31
N GLU A 39 9.14 -30.52 -20.72
CA GLU A 39 8.92 -31.78 -19.99
C GLU A 39 9.67 -31.76 -18.65
N HIS A 40 10.92 -31.29 -18.67
CA HIS A 40 11.70 -31.10 -17.46
C HIS A 40 11.05 -30.06 -16.54
N ALA A 41 10.68 -28.90 -17.08
CA ALA A 41 10.14 -27.80 -16.30
C ALA A 41 8.77 -28.13 -15.67
N ALA A 42 7.93 -28.92 -16.34
CA ALA A 42 6.67 -29.42 -15.81
C ALA A 42 6.84 -30.26 -14.52
N GLY A 43 8.00 -30.90 -14.34
CA GLY A 43 8.36 -31.63 -13.13
C GLY A 43 8.87 -30.75 -11.97
N THR A 44 9.00 -29.44 -12.16
CA THR A 44 9.49 -28.49 -11.15
C THR A 44 8.36 -27.67 -10.54
N ALA A 45 8.65 -26.90 -9.47
CA ALA A 45 7.70 -25.98 -8.87
C ALA A 45 7.25 -24.84 -9.81
N PHE A 46 7.94 -24.62 -10.94
CA PHE A 46 7.59 -23.59 -11.91
C PHE A 46 6.54 -24.06 -12.93
N GLY A 47 6.46 -25.35 -13.21
CA GLY A 47 5.48 -25.95 -14.15
C GLY A 47 5.70 -25.63 -15.64
N ALA A 48 6.56 -24.68 -15.97
CA ALA A 48 6.91 -24.29 -17.34
C ALA A 48 8.32 -23.66 -17.37
N PRO A 49 8.97 -23.59 -18.57
CA PRO A 49 10.27 -22.95 -18.69
C PRO A 49 10.26 -21.48 -18.22
N ILE A 50 11.32 -21.08 -17.52
CA ILE A 50 11.45 -19.73 -16.95
C ILE A 50 12.68 -19.01 -17.52
N VAL A 51 12.64 -17.69 -17.60
CA VAL A 51 13.78 -16.89 -18.06
C VAL A 51 14.92 -16.99 -17.04
N PRO A 52 16.18 -17.25 -17.45
CA PRO A 52 17.32 -17.20 -16.55
C PRO A 52 17.42 -15.84 -15.84
N LEU A 53 17.69 -15.84 -14.54
CA LEU A 53 17.72 -14.62 -13.73
C LEU A 53 18.71 -13.57 -14.26
N VAL A 54 19.89 -14.00 -14.68
CA VAL A 54 20.93 -13.11 -15.25
C VAL A 54 20.49 -12.52 -16.58
N MET A 55 19.79 -13.31 -17.42
CA MET A 55 19.19 -12.83 -18.66
C MET A 55 18.10 -11.80 -18.38
N ALA A 56 17.26 -12.04 -17.37
CA ALA A 56 16.21 -11.13 -16.95
C ALA A 56 16.74 -9.79 -16.40
N LEU A 57 18.01 -9.70 -15.99
CA LEU A 57 18.66 -8.45 -15.58
C LEU A 57 19.24 -7.65 -16.77
N GLY A 58 19.30 -8.22 -17.97
CA GLY A 58 19.84 -7.57 -19.17
C GLY A 58 19.28 -6.16 -19.42
N PRO A 59 17.94 -5.96 -19.43
CA PRO A 59 17.33 -4.64 -19.64
C PRO A 59 17.75 -3.58 -18.61
N VAL A 60 18.12 -3.99 -17.39
CA VAL A 60 18.61 -3.08 -16.35
C VAL A 60 19.97 -2.49 -16.72
N SER A 61 20.84 -3.28 -17.32
CA SER A 61 22.12 -2.80 -17.88
C SER A 61 21.88 -1.76 -18.97
N ALA A 62 20.91 -1.99 -19.86
CA ALA A 62 20.54 -1.02 -20.89
C ALA A 62 19.98 0.27 -20.29
N LEU A 63 19.09 0.20 -19.30
CA LEU A 63 18.58 1.40 -18.60
C LEU A 63 19.72 2.22 -18.00
N ILE A 64 20.71 1.57 -17.39
CA ILE A 64 21.85 2.25 -16.78
C ILE A 64 22.78 2.86 -17.82
N GLY A 65 23.17 2.05 -18.81
CA GLY A 65 24.13 2.45 -19.84
C GLY A 65 23.58 3.47 -20.83
N MET A 66 22.25 3.62 -20.92
CA MET A 66 21.61 4.40 -21.99
C MET A 66 20.66 5.49 -21.52
N VAL A 67 20.02 5.32 -20.35
CA VAL A 67 19.00 6.26 -19.86
C VAL A 67 19.48 6.97 -18.60
N VAL A 68 19.67 6.24 -17.49
CA VAL A 68 20.10 6.82 -16.20
C VAL A 68 21.17 5.95 -15.54
N PRO A 69 22.41 6.43 -15.41
CA PRO A 69 22.88 7.78 -15.76
C PRO A 69 23.20 7.94 -17.26
N GLY A 70 23.05 6.90 -18.08
CA GLY A 70 23.23 6.99 -19.53
C GLY A 70 24.65 6.67 -19.98
N PRO A 71 25.03 7.05 -21.22
CA PRO A 71 26.29 6.62 -21.81
C PRO A 71 27.51 6.87 -20.93
N GLY A 72 28.45 5.91 -20.92
CA GLY A 72 29.63 5.94 -20.06
C GLY A 72 29.37 5.52 -18.60
N ALA A 73 28.16 5.04 -18.29
CA ALA A 73 27.85 4.51 -16.98
C ALA A 73 28.59 3.19 -16.70
N VAL A 74 28.99 3.02 -15.45
CA VAL A 74 29.57 1.80 -14.90
C VAL A 74 28.74 1.39 -13.69
N ILE A 75 28.34 0.12 -13.65
CA ILE A 75 27.69 -0.46 -12.48
C ILE A 75 28.78 -0.79 -11.46
N LEU A 76 28.64 -0.26 -10.25
CA LEU A 76 29.59 -0.45 -9.16
C LEU A 76 29.20 -1.61 -8.26
N ASP A 77 27.90 -1.76 -8.02
CA ASP A 77 27.33 -2.77 -7.14
C ASP A 77 25.87 -3.03 -7.53
N THR A 78 25.43 -4.27 -7.40
CA THR A 78 24.06 -4.69 -7.71
C THR A 78 23.62 -5.70 -6.65
N ALA A 79 22.58 -5.35 -5.90
CA ALA A 79 21.89 -6.26 -4.99
C ALA A 79 20.46 -6.45 -5.49
N PHE A 80 20.05 -7.69 -5.73
CA PHE A 80 18.70 -7.99 -6.20
C PHE A 80 18.14 -9.23 -5.53
N ARG A 81 16.81 -9.28 -5.45
CA ARG A 81 16.04 -10.40 -4.93
C ARG A 81 15.05 -10.86 -6.01
N PRO A 82 15.16 -12.10 -6.50
CA PRO A 82 14.08 -12.71 -7.26
C PRO A 82 12.90 -12.95 -6.32
N VAL A 83 11.77 -12.33 -6.64
CA VAL A 83 10.51 -12.48 -5.89
C VAL A 83 9.69 -13.61 -6.49
N ARG A 84 9.65 -13.69 -7.82
CA ARG A 84 8.96 -14.72 -8.61
C ARG A 84 9.78 -15.07 -9.84
N ALA A 85 9.46 -16.22 -10.45
CA ALA A 85 10.02 -16.56 -11.75
C ALA A 85 9.47 -15.65 -12.85
N VAL A 86 10.31 -15.39 -13.85
CA VAL A 86 9.94 -14.60 -15.04
C VAL A 86 9.53 -15.58 -16.13
N ALA A 87 8.31 -15.43 -16.66
CA ALA A 87 7.85 -16.24 -17.78
C ALA A 87 8.33 -15.68 -19.13
N PHE A 88 8.59 -16.58 -20.09
CA PHE A 88 8.82 -16.22 -21.49
C PHE A 88 7.55 -15.66 -22.16
N ASP A 89 7.75 -14.92 -23.25
CA ASP A 89 6.72 -14.38 -24.16
C ASP A 89 5.67 -13.50 -23.47
N ARG A 90 6.05 -12.97 -22.30
CA ARG A 90 5.26 -12.09 -21.45
C ARG A 90 6.08 -10.83 -21.21
N ARG A 91 5.40 -9.68 -21.28
CA ARG A 91 6.05 -8.38 -21.06
C ARG A 91 6.50 -8.25 -19.61
N VAL A 92 7.74 -7.81 -19.42
CA VAL A 92 8.29 -7.41 -18.13
C VAL A 92 8.60 -5.93 -18.19
N ASP A 93 8.06 -5.14 -17.26
CA ASP A 93 8.35 -3.72 -17.12
C ASP A 93 9.41 -3.52 -16.04
N TYR A 94 10.41 -2.70 -16.35
CA TYR A 94 11.54 -2.39 -15.49
C TYR A 94 11.48 -0.92 -15.10
N SER A 95 11.48 -0.66 -13.80
CA SER A 95 11.53 0.66 -13.20
C SER A 95 12.79 0.80 -12.37
N LEU A 96 13.63 1.77 -12.73
CA LEU A 96 14.84 2.12 -12.01
C LEU A 96 14.72 3.54 -11.47
N LYS A 97 14.37 3.68 -10.19
CA LYS A 97 14.17 4.98 -9.52
C LYS A 97 15.43 5.44 -8.81
N VAL A 98 15.91 6.63 -9.13
CA VAL A 98 17.03 7.27 -8.45
C VAL A 98 16.62 7.61 -7.02
N ARG A 99 17.32 7.04 -6.04
CA ARG A 99 17.12 7.31 -4.61
C ARG A 99 18.00 8.44 -4.13
N SER A 100 19.25 8.46 -4.55
CA SER A 100 20.22 9.49 -4.18
C SER A 100 21.25 9.70 -5.28
N VAL A 101 21.84 10.90 -5.28
CA VAL A 101 22.94 11.29 -6.17
C VAL A 101 24.02 11.93 -5.31
N SER A 102 25.21 11.31 -5.28
CA SER A 102 26.37 11.86 -4.57
C SER A 102 27.07 12.88 -5.45
N ALA A 103 26.99 14.17 -5.08
CA ALA A 103 27.69 15.23 -5.80
C ALA A 103 29.22 15.07 -5.75
N ALA A 104 29.76 14.52 -4.66
CA ALA A 104 31.20 14.36 -4.47
C ALA A 104 31.81 13.26 -5.36
N THR A 105 31.06 12.17 -5.59
CA THR A 105 31.58 10.98 -6.29
C THR A 105 30.89 10.70 -7.61
N GLY A 106 29.80 11.39 -7.93
CA GLY A 106 28.96 11.10 -9.10
C GLY A 106 28.28 9.73 -9.04
N VAL A 107 28.16 9.14 -7.85
CA VAL A 107 27.50 7.84 -7.65
C VAL A 107 26.01 8.05 -7.45
N LEU A 108 25.22 7.29 -8.19
CA LEU A 108 23.77 7.19 -8.05
C LEU A 108 23.45 5.87 -7.35
N THR A 109 22.53 5.92 -6.39
CA THR A 109 21.87 4.74 -5.84
C THR A 109 20.45 4.69 -6.42
N CYS A 110 20.10 3.57 -7.02
CA CYS A 110 18.82 3.37 -7.70
C CYS A 110 18.09 2.16 -7.13
N ARG A 111 16.79 2.30 -6.86
CA ARG A 111 15.90 1.16 -6.56
C ARG A 111 15.39 0.58 -7.87
N LEU A 112 15.57 -0.73 -8.04
CA LEU A 112 15.01 -1.52 -9.11
C LEU A 112 13.69 -2.16 -8.66
N LEU A 113 12.66 -2.06 -9.50
CA LEU A 113 11.52 -2.97 -9.54
C LEU A 113 11.35 -3.48 -10.96
N ALA A 114 11.17 -4.78 -11.13
CA ALA A 114 10.66 -5.36 -12.37
C ALA A 114 9.40 -6.18 -12.06
N PHE A 115 8.39 -6.06 -12.92
CA PHE A 115 7.10 -6.71 -12.71
C PHE A 115 6.51 -7.23 -14.03
N GLN A 116 5.68 -8.26 -13.92
CA GLN A 116 4.98 -8.93 -15.01
C GLN A 116 3.54 -9.18 -14.58
N ASP A 117 2.57 -8.78 -15.39
CA ASP A 117 1.14 -8.91 -15.07
C ASP A 117 0.79 -8.29 -13.68
N ARG A 118 1.38 -7.12 -13.38
CA ARG A 118 1.33 -6.38 -12.09
C ARG A 118 2.01 -7.07 -10.90
N GLU A 119 2.53 -8.29 -11.04
CA GLU A 119 3.26 -8.98 -10.00
C GLU A 119 4.75 -8.63 -10.04
N VAL A 120 5.32 -8.19 -8.91
CA VAL A 120 6.76 -7.92 -8.83
C VAL A 120 7.52 -9.25 -8.93
N VAL A 121 8.40 -9.34 -9.94
CA VAL A 121 9.26 -10.51 -10.20
C VAL A 121 10.68 -10.29 -9.71
N LEU A 122 11.17 -9.04 -9.73
CA LEU A 122 12.50 -8.66 -9.28
C LEU A 122 12.43 -7.35 -8.51
N GLU A 123 13.17 -7.27 -7.41
CA GLU A 123 13.40 -6.00 -6.71
C GLU A 123 14.87 -5.90 -6.28
N GLY A 124 15.39 -4.70 -6.15
CA GLY A 124 16.79 -4.53 -5.78
C GLY A 124 17.26 -3.10 -5.64
N GLU A 125 18.54 -2.97 -5.38
CA GLU A 125 19.28 -1.72 -5.37
C GLU A 125 20.51 -1.84 -6.25
N ILE A 126 20.80 -0.77 -6.98
CA ILE A 126 21.92 -0.70 -7.92
C ILE A 126 22.67 0.59 -7.67
N ARG A 127 23.99 0.48 -7.57
CA ARG A 127 24.88 1.63 -7.48
C ARG A 127 25.64 1.75 -8.78
N THR A 128 25.59 2.94 -9.37
CA THR A 128 26.20 3.22 -10.67
C THR A 128 26.78 4.62 -10.71
N THR A 129 27.72 4.85 -11.60
CA THR A 129 28.36 6.15 -11.80
C THR A 129 28.63 6.37 -13.28
N VAL A 130 28.65 7.61 -13.73
CA VAL A 130 29.20 7.98 -15.04
C VAL A 130 30.55 8.65 -14.82
N ARG A 131 31.59 8.14 -15.47
CA ARG A 131 32.89 8.82 -15.52
C ARG A 131 32.84 9.89 -16.61
N ALA A 132 33.29 11.10 -16.29
CA ALA A 132 33.38 12.19 -17.27
C ALA A 132 34.46 11.91 -18.33
N PRO A 133 34.30 12.40 -19.58
CA PRO A 133 33.15 13.15 -20.10
C PRO A 133 32.00 12.25 -20.56
N ARG A 134 30.75 12.71 -20.36
CA ARG A 134 29.52 12.00 -20.70
C ARG A 134 29.33 12.00 -22.23
N PRO A 135 29.29 10.84 -22.90
CA PRO A 135 28.96 10.76 -24.33
C PRO A 135 27.56 11.34 -24.58
N ARG A 136 27.31 11.84 -25.80
CA ARG A 136 25.96 12.27 -26.19
C ARG A 136 25.04 11.05 -26.18
N PRO A 137 23.79 11.16 -25.69
CA PRO A 137 22.79 10.10 -25.83
C PRO A 137 22.62 9.79 -27.31
N ASP A 138 22.67 8.51 -27.67
CA ASP A 138 22.20 8.05 -28.97
C ASP A 138 20.68 7.88 -28.89
N GLU A 139 19.95 8.29 -29.94
CA GLU A 139 18.48 8.28 -30.00
C GLU A 139 17.88 6.87 -30.08
N THR A 140 18.73 5.84 -30.11
CA THR A 140 18.39 4.44 -30.41
C THR A 140 17.90 3.61 -29.22
N THR A 141 17.56 4.23 -28.09
CA THR A 141 17.32 3.49 -26.84
C THR A 141 15.86 3.33 -26.46
N GLY A 142 15.44 2.07 -26.26
CA GLY A 142 14.05 1.69 -25.95
C GLY A 142 13.58 2.04 -24.53
N GLY A 143 14.38 2.77 -23.74
CA GLY A 143 14.04 3.21 -22.40
C GLY A 143 13.75 4.71 -22.35
N ARG A 144 12.87 5.13 -21.44
CA ARG A 144 12.49 6.54 -21.24
C ARG A 144 12.83 7.02 -19.84
N LEU A 145 13.22 8.30 -19.73
CA LEU A 145 13.35 9.00 -18.46
C LEU A 145 12.01 9.65 -18.08
N ILE A 146 11.65 9.51 -16.82
CA ILE A 146 10.51 10.18 -16.19
C ILE A 146 11.07 11.11 -15.11
N PRO A 147 10.91 12.43 -15.25
CA PRO A 147 11.35 13.39 -14.25
C PRO A 147 10.60 13.26 -12.92
N ALA A 148 11.30 13.46 -11.80
CA ALA A 148 10.72 13.42 -10.46
C ALA A 148 9.54 14.40 -10.25
N ASP A 149 9.65 15.57 -10.88
CA ASP A 149 8.73 16.72 -10.84
C ASP A 149 7.63 16.68 -11.89
N ALA A 150 7.48 15.57 -12.62
CA ALA A 150 6.32 15.37 -13.48
C ALA A 150 5.03 15.47 -12.64
N ARG A 151 4.08 16.29 -13.12
CA ARG A 151 2.76 16.46 -12.49
C ARG A 151 2.07 15.11 -12.28
N GLY A 152 1.36 15.00 -11.16
CA GLY A 152 0.54 13.82 -10.88
C GLY A 152 -0.71 13.82 -11.75
N LEU A 153 -1.14 12.64 -12.17
CA LEU A 153 -2.42 12.42 -12.86
C LEU A 153 -3.34 11.60 -11.95
N ALA A 154 -4.53 12.13 -11.66
CA ALA A 154 -5.54 11.49 -10.84
C ALA A 154 -6.78 11.11 -11.66
N VAL A 155 -7.28 9.90 -11.46
CA VAL A 155 -8.57 9.44 -11.96
C VAL A 155 -9.61 9.66 -10.88
N VAL A 156 -10.74 10.30 -11.21
CA VAL A 156 -11.86 10.50 -10.28
C VAL A 156 -13.12 9.88 -10.89
N THR A 157 -13.66 8.84 -10.25
CA THR A 157 -14.94 8.24 -10.65
C THR A 157 -16.11 8.92 -9.97
N GLY A 158 -17.28 8.91 -10.60
CA GLY A 158 -18.43 9.65 -10.09
C GLY A 158 -18.21 11.16 -10.13
N ALA A 159 -17.41 11.65 -11.09
CA ALA A 159 -16.98 13.05 -11.18
C ALA A 159 -18.14 14.04 -11.32
N ALA A 160 -19.29 13.60 -11.85
CA ALA A 160 -20.50 14.42 -11.94
C ALA A 160 -21.33 14.46 -10.64
N GLY A 161 -20.97 13.67 -9.62
CA GLY A 161 -21.62 13.67 -8.30
C GLY A 161 -21.04 14.71 -7.35
N ASP A 162 -21.70 14.90 -6.21
CA ASP A 162 -21.35 15.94 -5.22
C ASP A 162 -19.89 15.83 -4.75
N ILE A 163 -19.51 14.68 -4.17
CA ILE A 163 -18.14 14.43 -3.68
C ILE A 163 -17.13 14.40 -4.83
N GLY A 164 -17.43 13.66 -5.91
CA GLY A 164 -16.50 13.51 -7.03
C GLY A 164 -16.15 14.84 -7.70
N SER A 165 -17.13 15.73 -7.87
CA SER A 165 -16.90 17.05 -8.45
C SER A 165 -16.08 17.96 -7.52
N ALA A 166 -16.32 17.91 -6.21
CA ALA A 166 -15.54 18.65 -5.22
C ALA A 166 -14.08 18.17 -5.18
N VAL A 167 -13.86 16.86 -5.18
CA VAL A 167 -12.50 16.26 -5.27
C VAL A 167 -11.79 16.72 -6.54
N ALA A 168 -12.46 16.67 -7.70
CA ALA A 168 -11.85 17.08 -8.97
C ALA A 168 -11.40 18.56 -8.95
N ARG A 169 -12.24 19.46 -8.42
CA ARG A 169 -11.88 20.90 -8.28
C ARG A 169 -10.68 21.08 -7.36
N GLU A 170 -10.67 20.41 -6.22
CA GLU A 170 -9.60 20.57 -5.23
C GLU A 170 -8.26 20.01 -5.74
N LEU A 171 -8.29 18.87 -6.44
CA LEU A 171 -7.09 18.31 -7.07
C LEU A 171 -6.56 19.20 -8.21
N ALA A 172 -7.43 19.77 -9.04
CA ALA A 172 -7.03 20.71 -10.08
C ALA A 172 -6.33 21.94 -9.48
N ARG A 173 -6.89 22.52 -8.40
CA ARG A 173 -6.29 23.64 -7.66
C ARG A 173 -4.89 23.33 -7.10
N GLN A 174 -4.61 22.06 -6.85
CA GLN A 174 -3.32 21.60 -6.35
C GLN A 174 -2.33 21.19 -7.46
N GLY A 175 -2.70 21.41 -8.72
CA GLY A 175 -1.83 21.15 -9.87
C GLY A 175 -1.80 19.70 -10.33
N TRP A 176 -2.80 18.89 -9.97
CA TRP A 176 -3.01 17.58 -10.58
C TRP A 176 -3.64 17.73 -11.96
N ASP A 177 -3.21 16.90 -12.90
CA ASP A 177 -3.97 16.63 -14.11
C ASP A 177 -5.03 15.56 -13.81
N LEU A 178 -6.11 15.52 -14.60
CA LEU A 178 -7.30 14.74 -14.26
C LEU A 178 -7.79 13.84 -15.41
N VAL A 179 -8.28 12.65 -15.02
CA VAL A 179 -9.26 11.87 -15.79
C VAL A 179 -10.57 11.87 -14.99
N LEU A 180 -11.64 12.41 -15.56
CA LEU A 180 -12.95 12.50 -14.94
C LEU A 180 -13.86 11.43 -15.55
N VAL A 181 -14.26 10.44 -14.75
CA VAL A 181 -15.11 9.33 -15.18
C VAL A 181 -16.54 9.58 -14.70
N HIS A 182 -17.49 9.64 -15.64
CA HIS A 182 -18.89 10.00 -15.37
C HIS A 182 -19.86 9.44 -16.42
N ARG A 183 -21.18 9.60 -16.20
CA ARG A 183 -22.23 9.21 -17.17
C ARG A 183 -22.70 10.34 -18.09
N GLY A 184 -22.29 11.57 -17.84
CA GLY A 184 -22.58 12.75 -18.67
C GLY A 184 -22.57 14.03 -17.84
N GLY A 185 -22.73 15.18 -18.50
CA GLY A 185 -22.94 16.48 -17.84
C GLY A 185 -21.73 17.07 -17.10
N ALA A 186 -20.52 16.58 -17.34
CA ALA A 186 -19.32 17.08 -16.66
C ALA A 186 -18.64 18.28 -17.36
N ASP A 187 -19.16 18.75 -18.51
CA ASP A 187 -18.54 19.88 -19.24
C ASP A 187 -18.28 21.13 -18.37
N PRO A 188 -19.19 21.55 -17.47
CA PRO A 188 -18.91 22.66 -16.57
C PRO A 188 -17.75 22.37 -15.60
N LEU A 189 -17.65 21.13 -15.11
CA LEU A 189 -16.57 20.72 -14.21
C LEU A 189 -15.23 20.66 -14.95
N VAL A 190 -15.22 20.14 -16.19
CA VAL A 190 -14.02 20.12 -17.05
C VAL A 190 -13.47 21.53 -17.20
N ARG A 191 -14.32 22.50 -17.59
CA ARG A 191 -13.91 23.90 -17.74
C ARG A 191 -13.38 24.50 -16.43
N GLN A 192 -14.06 24.27 -15.31
CA GLN A 192 -13.63 24.76 -14.00
C GLN A 192 -12.23 24.22 -13.61
N CYS A 193 -11.97 22.94 -13.88
CA CYS A 193 -10.68 22.33 -13.60
C CYS A 193 -9.57 22.84 -14.55
N GLU A 194 -9.89 23.07 -15.84
CA GLU A 194 -8.97 23.66 -16.81
C GLU A 194 -8.64 25.12 -16.48
N GLU A 195 -9.62 25.91 -16.04
CA GLU A 195 -9.43 27.28 -15.53
C GLU A 195 -8.52 27.32 -14.31
N ALA A 196 -8.51 26.26 -13.50
CA ALA A 196 -7.57 26.09 -12.38
C ALA A 196 -6.16 25.61 -12.82
N GLY A 197 -5.95 25.37 -14.12
CA GLY A 197 -4.65 25.02 -14.71
C GLY A 197 -4.34 23.52 -14.79
N ALA A 198 -5.36 22.67 -14.69
CA ALA A 198 -5.23 21.22 -14.90
C ALA A 198 -5.44 20.84 -16.37
N THR A 199 -4.73 19.82 -16.85
CA THR A 199 -5.11 19.12 -18.07
C THR A 199 -6.19 18.10 -17.73
N VAL A 200 -7.37 18.22 -18.34
CA VAL A 200 -8.53 17.40 -18.00
C VAL A 200 -8.93 16.53 -19.19
N GLN A 201 -9.20 15.26 -18.92
CA GLN A 201 -9.88 14.38 -19.87
C GLN A 201 -11.19 13.90 -19.27
N SER A 202 -12.23 13.96 -20.07
CA SER A 202 -13.55 13.42 -19.75
C SER A 202 -13.68 12.01 -20.35
N VAL A 203 -14.05 11.04 -19.53
CA VAL A 203 -14.39 9.67 -19.94
C VAL A 203 -15.84 9.42 -19.59
N THR A 204 -16.69 9.37 -20.62
CA THR A 204 -18.13 9.13 -20.45
C THR A 204 -18.41 7.63 -20.55
N VAL A 205 -18.79 7.01 -19.44
CA VAL A 205 -19.05 5.57 -19.34
C VAL A 205 -20.06 5.29 -18.24
N ASP A 206 -20.93 4.31 -18.48
CA ASP A 206 -21.70 3.69 -17.41
C ASP A 206 -20.86 2.61 -16.73
N LEU A 207 -20.49 2.83 -15.47
CA LEU A 207 -19.70 1.87 -14.71
C LEU A 207 -20.47 0.58 -14.39
N ALA A 208 -21.78 0.53 -14.59
CA ALA A 208 -22.53 -0.72 -14.52
C ALA A 208 -22.30 -1.63 -15.75
N ASP A 209 -21.81 -1.10 -16.88
CA ASP A 209 -21.57 -1.86 -18.12
C ASP A 209 -20.14 -2.43 -18.16
N PRO A 210 -19.95 -3.77 -18.11
CA PRO A 210 -18.63 -4.38 -18.16
C PRO A 210 -17.82 -4.05 -19.42
N ALA A 211 -18.47 -3.93 -20.58
CA ALA A 211 -17.77 -3.63 -21.83
C ALA A 211 -17.28 -2.17 -21.84
N GLY A 212 -18.13 -1.24 -21.44
CA GLY A 212 -17.77 0.16 -21.24
C GLY A 212 -16.63 0.33 -20.23
N ARG A 213 -16.68 -0.37 -19.09
CA ARG A 213 -15.60 -0.36 -18.10
C ARG A 213 -14.27 -0.84 -18.66
N ALA A 214 -14.25 -1.93 -19.41
CA ALA A 214 -13.03 -2.45 -20.02
C ALA A 214 -12.41 -1.45 -21.00
N ALA A 215 -13.23 -0.76 -21.80
CA ALA A 215 -12.77 0.29 -22.71
C ALA A 215 -12.20 1.49 -21.95
N ALA A 216 -12.91 1.97 -20.91
CA ALA A 216 -12.45 3.07 -20.07
C ALA A 216 -11.14 2.72 -19.32
N ALA A 217 -11.01 1.50 -18.82
CA ALA A 217 -9.80 1.00 -18.17
C ALA A 217 -8.59 1.05 -19.12
N ALA A 218 -8.75 0.61 -20.38
CA ALA A 218 -7.67 0.68 -21.37
C ALA A 218 -7.25 2.13 -21.70
N GLU A 219 -8.22 3.04 -21.85
CA GLU A 219 -7.98 4.47 -22.09
C GLU A 219 -7.25 5.13 -20.92
N ILE A 220 -7.64 4.80 -19.69
CA ILE A 220 -7.03 5.30 -18.45
C ILE A 220 -5.60 4.77 -18.29
N ALA A 221 -5.38 3.46 -18.50
CA ALA A 221 -4.07 2.82 -18.34
C ALA A 221 -3.01 3.46 -19.24
N ALA A 222 -3.38 3.81 -20.48
CA ALA A 222 -2.49 4.44 -21.46
C ALA A 222 -1.88 5.76 -20.97
N ARG A 223 -2.48 6.42 -19.97
CA ARG A 223 -2.00 7.68 -19.41
C ARG A 223 -1.15 7.56 -18.16
N THR A 224 -0.97 6.36 -17.62
CA THR A 224 -0.13 6.08 -16.44
C THR A 224 -0.46 6.95 -15.20
N PRO A 225 -1.74 7.03 -14.79
CA PRO A 225 -2.14 7.78 -13.59
C PRO A 225 -1.45 7.26 -12.33
N THR A 226 -1.22 8.17 -11.37
CA THR A 226 -0.62 7.86 -10.06
C THR A 226 -1.60 7.98 -8.92
N ALA A 227 -2.86 8.32 -9.19
CA ALA A 227 -3.92 8.31 -8.20
C ALA A 227 -5.24 7.82 -8.82
N LEU A 228 -6.01 7.05 -8.06
CA LEU A 228 -7.40 6.70 -8.35
C LEU A 228 -8.25 7.07 -7.14
N VAL A 229 -9.25 7.92 -7.33
CA VAL A 229 -10.28 8.22 -6.34
C VAL A 229 -11.60 7.64 -6.82
N HIS A 230 -12.02 6.56 -6.19
CA HIS A 230 -13.26 5.88 -6.51
C HIS A 230 -14.42 6.46 -5.66
N ALA A 231 -15.07 7.49 -6.18
CA ALA A 231 -16.23 8.14 -5.55
C ALA A 231 -17.58 7.74 -6.17
N ALA A 232 -17.58 6.99 -7.27
CA ALA A 232 -18.79 6.43 -7.84
C ALA A 232 -19.52 5.49 -6.85
N ALA A 233 -20.84 5.58 -6.84
CA ALA A 233 -21.71 4.70 -6.08
C ALA A 233 -23.07 4.58 -6.77
N ALA A 234 -23.67 3.39 -6.71
CA ALA A 234 -25.05 3.20 -7.12
C ALA A 234 -26.00 3.89 -6.11
N PRO A 235 -27.17 4.38 -6.55
CA PRO A 235 -28.21 4.86 -5.64
C PRO A 235 -28.53 3.82 -4.56
N LEU A 236 -28.85 4.24 -3.33
CA LEU A 236 -29.16 3.30 -2.23
C LEU A 236 -30.30 2.33 -2.58
N ALA A 237 -31.28 2.78 -3.38
CA ALA A 237 -32.41 1.97 -3.82
C ALA A 237 -32.10 1.02 -5.00
N ALA A 238 -30.87 1.04 -5.53
CA ALA A 238 -30.46 0.13 -6.59
C ALA A 238 -30.40 -1.33 -6.09
N GLY A 239 -30.54 -2.29 -7.01
CA GLY A 239 -30.43 -3.71 -6.68
C GLY A 239 -28.97 -4.16 -6.48
N HIS A 240 -28.78 -5.34 -5.88
CA HIS A 240 -27.46 -5.92 -5.61
C HIS A 240 -26.48 -5.88 -6.79
N GLN A 241 -26.92 -6.21 -8.00
CA GLN A 241 -26.03 -6.27 -9.16
C GLN A 241 -25.42 -4.89 -9.45
N GLU A 242 -26.22 -3.83 -9.46
CA GLU A 242 -25.71 -2.48 -9.75
C GLU A 242 -24.75 -1.99 -8.66
N HIS A 243 -25.03 -2.28 -7.38
CA HIS A 243 -24.09 -2.00 -6.28
C HIS A 243 -22.76 -2.73 -6.46
N LEU A 244 -22.78 -4.01 -6.85
CA LEU A 244 -21.57 -4.80 -7.10
C LEU A 244 -20.80 -4.32 -8.32
N GLU A 245 -21.49 -4.03 -9.44
CA GLU A 245 -20.85 -3.57 -10.67
C GLU A 245 -20.16 -2.21 -10.47
N ILE A 246 -20.86 -1.25 -9.85
CA ILE A 246 -20.33 0.11 -9.67
C ILE A 246 -19.36 0.19 -8.49
N GLY A 247 -19.72 -0.38 -7.35
CA GLY A 247 -18.96 -0.24 -6.11
C GLY A 247 -17.73 -1.14 -6.03
N TYR A 248 -17.79 -2.34 -6.61
CA TYR A 248 -16.72 -3.33 -6.54
C TYR A 248 -16.05 -3.58 -7.89
N ALA A 249 -16.79 -4.01 -8.92
CA ALA A 249 -16.18 -4.42 -10.18
C ALA A 249 -15.49 -3.23 -10.87
N ALA A 250 -16.13 -2.07 -10.91
CA ALA A 250 -15.51 -0.85 -11.47
C ALA A 250 -14.29 -0.39 -10.68
N LEU A 251 -14.30 -0.47 -9.35
CA LEU A 251 -13.11 -0.19 -8.56
C LEU A 251 -11.98 -1.16 -8.93
N ARG A 252 -12.29 -2.46 -9.03
CA ARG A 252 -11.29 -3.49 -9.33
C ARG A 252 -10.69 -3.30 -10.72
N ASP A 253 -11.51 -3.14 -11.75
CA ASP A 253 -11.09 -2.96 -13.14
C ASP A 253 -10.20 -1.71 -13.30
N LEU A 254 -10.61 -0.59 -12.66
CA LEU A 254 -9.86 0.66 -12.73
C LEU A 254 -8.61 0.65 -11.86
N ALA A 255 -8.64 0.02 -10.68
CA ALA A 255 -7.45 -0.17 -9.86
C ALA A 255 -6.40 -0.98 -10.63
N ASP A 256 -6.82 -2.05 -11.29
CA ASP A 256 -5.97 -2.89 -12.13
C ASP A 256 -5.36 -2.09 -13.29
N ALA A 257 -6.14 -1.22 -13.93
CA ALA A 257 -5.67 -0.34 -15.00
C ALA A 257 -4.60 0.68 -14.57
N VAL A 258 -4.67 1.19 -13.33
CA VAL A 258 -3.72 2.19 -12.84
C VAL A 258 -2.47 1.57 -12.20
N LEU A 259 -2.55 0.32 -11.71
CA LEU A 259 -1.49 -0.32 -10.95
C LEU A 259 -0.16 -0.42 -11.70
N GLU A 260 -0.17 -0.77 -12.99
CA GLU A 260 1.06 -0.86 -13.79
C GLU A 260 1.79 0.50 -13.84
N GLY A 261 1.06 1.57 -14.13
CA GLY A 261 1.61 2.93 -14.14
C GLY A 261 2.16 3.35 -12.77
N MET A 262 1.45 2.99 -11.70
CA MET A 262 1.90 3.26 -10.33
C MET A 262 3.17 2.46 -9.95
N LEU A 263 3.29 1.20 -10.39
CA LEU A 263 4.47 0.36 -10.19
C LEU A 263 5.67 0.90 -10.98
N VAL A 264 5.48 1.32 -12.24
CA VAL A 264 6.52 2.04 -13.00
C VAL A 264 6.99 3.28 -12.24
N ARG A 265 6.05 4.02 -11.64
CA ARG A 265 6.35 5.24 -10.89
C ARG A 265 6.91 4.96 -9.49
N GLN A 266 6.81 3.72 -9.00
CA GLN A 266 7.05 3.30 -7.63
C GLN A 266 6.43 4.29 -6.62
N ARG A 267 5.23 4.76 -6.97
CA ARG A 267 4.38 5.66 -6.19
C ARG A 267 2.96 5.57 -6.75
N GLY A 268 1.98 5.43 -5.88
CA GLY A 268 0.58 5.46 -6.27
C GLY A 268 -0.34 5.48 -5.07
N VAL A 269 -1.55 6.02 -5.24
CA VAL A 269 -2.57 5.99 -4.20
C VAL A 269 -3.92 5.58 -4.79
N VAL A 270 -4.55 4.56 -4.21
CA VAL A 270 -5.93 4.20 -4.50
C VAL A 270 -6.81 4.59 -3.32
N VAL A 271 -7.71 5.54 -3.54
CA VAL A 271 -8.67 6.03 -2.55
C VAL A 271 -10.05 5.49 -2.85
N LEU A 272 -10.68 4.87 -1.87
CA LEU A 272 -12.08 4.47 -1.92
C LEU A 272 -12.91 5.40 -1.04
N LEU A 273 -13.99 5.95 -1.57
CA LEU A 273 -15.04 6.55 -0.76
C LEU A 273 -15.89 5.40 -0.18
N GLY A 274 -15.51 4.99 1.03
CA GLY A 274 -16.13 3.93 1.82
C GLY A 274 -17.40 4.39 2.52
N SER A 275 -17.81 3.64 3.55
CA SER A 275 -19.02 3.97 4.30
C SER A 275 -18.95 3.41 5.71
N GLN A 276 -19.29 4.23 6.70
CA GLN A 276 -19.44 3.79 8.09
C GLN A 276 -20.52 2.71 8.25
N ALA A 277 -21.45 2.59 7.28
CA ALA A 277 -22.50 1.57 7.28
C ALA A 277 -21.97 0.13 7.26
N THR A 278 -20.72 -0.09 6.83
CA THR A 278 -20.04 -1.40 6.90
C THR A 278 -19.77 -1.87 8.33
N ARG A 279 -19.99 -1.02 9.33
CA ARG A 279 -19.76 -1.34 10.74
C ARG A 279 -21.05 -1.55 11.51
N TYR A 280 -22.02 -0.66 11.35
CA TYR A 280 -23.29 -0.73 12.09
C TYR A 280 -24.45 -1.35 11.30
N HIS A 281 -24.24 -1.71 10.02
CA HIS A 281 -25.16 -2.52 9.21
C HIS A 281 -26.64 -2.08 9.28
N PRO A 282 -26.96 -0.86 8.79
CA PRO A 282 -28.32 -0.34 8.87
C PRO A 282 -29.32 -1.23 8.11
N ARG A 283 -30.56 -1.31 8.64
CA ARG A 283 -31.63 -2.11 8.05
C ARG A 283 -31.95 -1.65 6.63
N GLY A 284 -32.05 -2.60 5.71
CA GLY A 284 -32.39 -2.35 4.30
C GLY A 284 -31.23 -1.93 3.41
N TRP A 285 -29.99 -1.89 3.93
CA TRP A 285 -28.80 -1.47 3.17
C TRP A 285 -27.85 -2.64 2.88
N SER A 286 -28.32 -3.88 2.95
CA SER A 286 -27.47 -5.08 2.85
C SER A 286 -26.63 -5.10 1.58
N ASP A 287 -27.24 -4.80 0.44
CA ASP A 287 -26.60 -4.86 -0.87
C ASP A 287 -25.53 -3.77 -1.03
N TYR A 288 -25.87 -2.55 -0.60
CA TYR A 288 -24.93 -1.42 -0.56
C TYR A 288 -23.74 -1.71 0.37
N VAL A 289 -24.02 -2.18 1.59
CA VAL A 289 -22.99 -2.51 2.59
C VAL A 289 -22.09 -3.64 2.08
N ALA A 290 -22.66 -4.68 1.47
CA ALA A 290 -21.90 -5.78 0.91
C ALA A 290 -20.93 -5.31 -0.19
N ALA A 291 -21.40 -4.45 -1.11
CA ALA A 291 -20.54 -3.90 -2.15
C ALA A 291 -19.42 -3.01 -1.59
N LYS A 292 -19.70 -2.16 -0.60
CA LYS A 292 -18.66 -1.34 0.07
C LYS A 292 -17.64 -2.17 0.83
N ALA A 293 -18.09 -3.21 1.55
CA ALA A 293 -17.18 -4.13 2.24
C ALA A 293 -16.30 -4.91 1.26
N ALA A 294 -16.86 -5.36 0.13
CA ALA A 294 -16.10 -6.01 -0.93
C ALA A 294 -15.03 -5.07 -1.51
N ALA A 295 -15.40 -3.81 -1.77
CA ALA A 295 -14.49 -2.78 -2.25
C ALA A 295 -13.36 -2.47 -1.25
N GLU A 296 -13.67 -2.37 0.05
CA GLU A 296 -12.66 -2.23 1.11
C GLU A 296 -11.67 -3.40 1.10
N SER A 297 -12.16 -4.63 0.94
CA SER A 297 -11.31 -5.84 0.88
C SER A 297 -10.33 -5.81 -0.30
N VAL A 298 -10.74 -5.28 -1.46
CA VAL A 298 -9.83 -5.08 -2.61
C VAL A 298 -8.65 -4.19 -2.24
N LEU A 299 -8.89 -3.10 -1.51
CA LEU A 299 -7.83 -2.18 -1.08
C LEU A 299 -6.85 -2.85 -0.10
N HIS A 300 -7.32 -3.74 0.77
CA HIS A 300 -6.44 -4.53 1.64
C HIS A 300 -5.54 -5.46 0.82
N GLY A 301 -6.09 -6.12 -0.20
CA GLY A 301 -5.33 -6.96 -1.10
C GLY A 301 -4.23 -6.18 -1.84
N ILE A 302 -4.58 -5.01 -2.36
CA ILE A 302 -3.63 -4.12 -3.06
C ILE A 302 -2.51 -3.67 -2.11
N ASP A 303 -2.83 -3.22 -0.90
CA ASP A 303 -1.83 -2.79 0.07
C ASP A 303 -0.89 -3.93 0.49
N ARG A 304 -1.45 -5.09 0.84
CA ARG A 304 -0.64 -6.26 1.21
C ARG A 304 0.31 -6.69 0.10
N HIS A 305 -0.12 -6.52 -1.15
CA HIS A 305 0.63 -6.98 -2.29
C HIS A 305 1.65 -5.94 -2.83
N HIS A 306 1.32 -4.64 -2.74
CA HIS A 306 2.07 -3.57 -3.38
C HIS A 306 2.50 -2.41 -2.45
N GLY A 307 2.12 -2.44 -1.18
CA GLY A 307 2.48 -1.43 -0.17
C GLY A 307 3.99 -1.21 -0.08
N ALA A 308 4.75 -2.31 -0.01
CA ALA A 308 6.22 -2.27 0.00
C ALA A 308 6.81 -1.67 -1.29
N HIS A 309 6.07 -1.67 -2.39
CA HIS A 309 6.47 -1.15 -3.71
C HIS A 309 6.06 0.32 -3.93
N GLY A 310 5.47 0.95 -2.91
CA GLY A 310 5.09 2.37 -2.93
C GLY A 310 3.65 2.62 -3.37
N ILE A 311 2.81 1.59 -3.40
CA ILE A 311 1.39 1.72 -3.73
C ILE A 311 0.59 1.72 -2.44
N ARG A 312 -0.08 2.83 -2.14
CA ARG A 312 -0.86 2.99 -0.92
C ARG A 312 -2.35 2.90 -1.19
N THR A 313 -3.10 2.40 -0.23
CA THR A 313 -4.56 2.45 -0.27
C THR A 313 -5.13 3.27 0.90
N VAL A 314 -6.22 3.98 0.63
CA VAL A 314 -6.91 4.79 1.63
C VAL A 314 -8.40 4.56 1.51
N VAL A 315 -9.05 4.21 2.61
CA VAL A 315 -10.52 4.19 2.70
C VAL A 315 -10.97 5.44 3.42
N VAL A 316 -11.70 6.32 2.75
CA VAL A 316 -12.30 7.51 3.37
C VAL A 316 -13.77 7.21 3.64
N GLU A 317 -14.18 7.23 4.90
CA GLU A 317 -15.51 6.90 5.39
C GLU A 317 -16.17 8.15 5.97
N PRO A 318 -16.75 9.02 5.11
CA PRO A 318 -17.42 10.22 5.58
C PRO A 318 -18.74 9.86 6.28
N GLY A 319 -19.15 10.72 7.22
CA GLY A 319 -20.53 10.80 7.67
C GLY A 319 -21.46 11.27 6.55
N TYR A 320 -22.68 11.69 6.89
CA TYR A 320 -23.62 12.19 5.88
C TYR A 320 -23.04 13.43 5.19
N VAL A 321 -23.02 13.42 3.86
CA VAL A 321 -22.54 14.54 3.04
C VAL A 321 -23.74 15.28 2.46
N GLN A 322 -23.72 16.61 2.48
CA GLN A 322 -24.74 17.45 1.87
C GLN A 322 -24.73 17.24 0.35
N GLY A 323 -25.83 16.68 -0.16
CA GLY A 323 -25.90 16.28 -1.56
C GLY A 323 -27.11 15.41 -1.85
N GLY A 324 -27.34 15.13 -3.13
CA GLY A 324 -28.50 14.37 -3.60
C GLY A 324 -28.53 12.94 -3.03
N TYR A 325 -27.36 12.33 -2.83
CA TYR A 325 -27.24 10.95 -2.33
C TYR A 325 -27.75 10.78 -0.90
N SER A 326 -27.35 11.68 0.02
CA SER A 326 -27.68 11.57 1.44
C SER A 326 -28.97 12.30 1.82
N ALA A 327 -29.52 13.17 0.96
CA ALA A 327 -30.70 13.99 1.27
C ALA A 327 -31.92 13.16 1.71
N ALA A 328 -32.12 11.97 1.14
CA ALA A 328 -33.26 11.11 1.43
C ALA A 328 -33.11 10.29 2.73
N VAL A 329 -31.89 10.15 3.26
CA VAL A 329 -31.57 9.23 4.37
C VAL A 329 -30.92 9.89 5.57
N ARG A 330 -30.43 11.12 5.43
CA ARG A 330 -29.86 11.90 6.52
C ARG A 330 -30.99 12.36 7.47
N PRO A 331 -30.93 12.03 8.77
CA PRO A 331 -31.85 12.58 9.76
C PRO A 331 -31.78 14.11 9.81
N ALA A 332 -32.91 14.77 10.04
CA ALA A 332 -32.99 16.24 9.99
C ALA A 332 -32.15 16.95 11.06
N ASP A 333 -31.88 16.27 12.18
CA ASP A 333 -31.11 16.72 13.33
C ASP A 333 -29.61 16.42 13.23
N VAL A 334 -29.17 15.70 12.19
CA VAL A 334 -27.76 15.35 11.98
C VAL A 334 -27.10 16.35 11.03
N LEU A 335 -26.04 17.01 11.52
CA LEU A 335 -25.22 17.90 10.70
C LEU A 335 -24.55 17.10 9.57
N GLY A 336 -24.64 17.61 8.34
CA GLY A 336 -23.98 16.98 7.19
C GLY A 336 -22.71 17.73 6.81
N LEU A 337 -21.69 16.97 6.43
CA LEU A 337 -20.45 17.47 5.86
C LEU A 337 -20.70 18.11 4.49
N LEU A 338 -19.95 19.15 4.17
CA LEU A 338 -19.87 19.66 2.81
C LEU A 338 -19.02 18.71 1.94
N PRO A 339 -19.34 18.54 0.64
CA PRO A 339 -18.50 17.80 -0.29
C PRO A 339 -17.03 18.28 -0.31
N GLU A 340 -16.82 19.58 -0.10
CA GLU A 340 -15.51 20.22 -0.04
C GLU A 340 -14.67 19.73 1.15
N GLU A 341 -15.28 19.46 2.31
CA GLU A 341 -14.57 18.91 3.48
C GLU A 341 -14.02 17.50 3.18
N VAL A 342 -14.78 16.70 2.44
CA VAL A 342 -14.33 15.38 1.97
C VAL A 342 -13.20 15.54 0.93
N ALA A 343 -13.33 16.50 0.03
CA ALA A 343 -12.34 16.77 -1.02
C ALA A 343 -10.99 17.21 -0.46
N GLU A 344 -10.99 18.11 0.52
CA GLU A 344 -9.79 18.57 1.21
C GLU A 344 -9.07 17.41 1.90
N LEU A 345 -9.83 16.52 2.57
CA LEU A 345 -9.26 15.34 3.20
C LEU A 345 -8.65 14.38 2.17
N VAL A 346 -9.38 14.04 1.09
CA VAL A 346 -8.86 13.17 0.03
C VAL A 346 -7.57 13.72 -0.54
N ALA A 347 -7.52 15.03 -0.82
CA ALA A 347 -6.32 15.65 -1.38
C ALA A 347 -5.15 15.72 -0.38
N ALA A 348 -5.43 15.94 0.92
CA ALA A 348 -4.43 15.83 1.97
C ALA A 348 -3.88 14.40 2.07
N GLU A 349 -4.74 13.40 1.96
CA GLU A 349 -4.33 12.01 1.90
C GLU A 349 -3.44 11.77 0.68
N LEU A 350 -3.79 12.19 -0.53
CA LEU A 350 -2.93 12.03 -1.71
C LEU A 350 -1.54 12.67 -1.57
N ARG A 351 -1.42 13.79 -0.83
CA ARG A 351 -0.14 14.47 -0.57
C ARG A 351 0.73 13.77 0.48
N ALA A 352 0.15 12.95 1.35
CA ALA A 352 0.87 12.24 2.41
C ALA A 352 1.63 11.03 1.84
N ALA A 353 2.70 11.28 1.07
CA ALA A 353 3.42 10.27 0.30
C ALA A 353 3.99 9.12 1.15
N ASP A 354 4.44 9.42 2.38
CA ASP A 354 5.06 8.45 3.29
C ASP A 354 4.09 7.90 4.36
N ALA A 355 2.80 8.25 4.30
CA ALA A 355 1.82 7.69 5.24
C ALA A 355 1.58 6.20 4.97
N PRO A 356 1.23 5.39 5.97
CA PRO A 356 0.78 4.01 5.75
C PRO A 356 -0.59 3.97 5.09
N ALA A 357 -0.96 2.81 4.55
CA ALA A 357 -2.34 2.55 4.16
C ALA A 357 -3.25 2.56 5.39
N ARG A 358 -4.44 3.16 5.23
CA ARG A 358 -5.29 3.47 6.38
C ARG A 358 -6.75 3.68 6.00
N ARG A 359 -7.58 3.68 7.03
CA ARG A 359 -8.96 4.15 6.98
C ARG A 359 -9.04 5.50 7.67
N VAL A 360 -9.88 6.37 7.14
CA VAL A 360 -10.10 7.71 7.69
C VAL A 360 -11.58 7.95 7.84
N TRP A 361 -12.00 8.20 9.07
CA TRP A 361 -13.33 8.66 9.39
C TRP A 361 -13.37 10.17 9.38
N LEU A 362 -14.35 10.70 8.68
CA LEU A 362 -14.62 12.13 8.68
C LEU A 362 -16.04 12.34 9.19
N THR A 363 -16.18 13.06 10.29
CA THR A 363 -17.45 13.53 10.82
C THR A 363 -17.37 15.04 11.04
N PRO A 364 -18.50 15.75 11.25
CA PRO A 364 -18.45 17.18 11.56
C PRO A 364 -17.62 17.50 12.82
N GLU A 365 -17.44 16.54 13.72
CA GLU A 365 -16.65 16.69 14.95
C GLU A 365 -15.13 16.52 14.70
N GLY A 366 -14.72 15.96 13.55
CA GLY A 366 -13.31 15.88 13.16
C GLY A 366 -12.93 14.63 12.36
N VAL A 367 -11.62 14.38 12.32
CA VAL A 367 -10.99 13.30 11.55
C VAL A 367 -10.35 12.28 12.47
N THR A 368 -10.74 11.01 12.34
CA THR A 368 -10.12 9.88 13.06
C THR A 368 -9.46 8.94 12.06
N ARG A 369 -8.22 8.53 12.32
CA ARG A 369 -7.46 7.61 11.45
C ARG A 369 -7.28 6.25 12.11
N PHE A 370 -7.42 5.22 11.32
CA PHE A 370 -7.24 3.82 11.71
C PHE A 370 -6.29 3.16 10.73
N ALA A 371 -5.48 2.23 11.20
CA ALA A 371 -4.82 1.27 10.34
C ALA A 371 -5.85 0.59 9.43
N LEU A 372 -5.41 0.16 8.26
CA LEU A 372 -6.33 -0.39 7.25
C LEU A 372 -7.14 -1.58 7.80
N ASP A 373 -6.51 -2.41 8.62
CA ASP A 373 -7.10 -3.57 9.31
C ASP A 373 -8.04 -3.24 10.50
N GLY A 374 -8.20 -1.95 10.83
CA GLY A 374 -9.18 -1.46 11.80
C GLY A 374 -8.64 -1.07 13.17
N ALA A 375 -7.35 -1.26 13.46
CA ALA A 375 -6.76 -0.74 14.69
C ALA A 375 -6.68 0.80 14.66
N GLN A 376 -7.06 1.50 15.72
CA GLN A 376 -6.96 2.96 15.75
C GLN A 376 -5.49 3.40 15.71
N GLU A 377 -5.13 4.33 14.82
CA GLU A 377 -3.78 4.90 14.81
C GLU A 377 -3.58 5.73 16.09
N ALA A 378 -2.47 5.52 16.78
CA ALA A 378 -2.09 6.39 17.89
C ALA A 378 -1.96 7.83 17.37
N ALA A 379 -2.56 8.79 18.06
CA ALA A 379 -2.40 10.20 17.72
C ALA A 379 -0.90 10.52 17.70
N ALA A 380 -0.42 11.07 16.58
CA ALA A 380 0.97 11.54 16.50
C ALA A 380 1.20 12.52 17.65
N PRO A 381 2.24 12.32 18.49
CA PRO A 381 2.53 13.30 19.53
C PRO A 381 2.80 14.65 18.86
N PRO A 382 2.36 15.78 19.46
CA PRO A 382 2.63 17.09 18.92
C PRO A 382 4.13 17.21 18.68
N ALA A 383 4.52 17.71 17.50
CA ALA A 383 5.92 17.89 17.14
C ALA A 383 6.64 18.61 18.27
N ALA A 384 7.54 17.90 18.94
CA ALA A 384 8.34 18.47 20.01
C ALA A 384 9.11 19.66 19.43
N SER A 385 8.91 20.83 20.01
CA SER A 385 9.77 21.99 19.77
C SER A 385 11.22 21.56 19.98
N PRO A 386 12.19 22.01 19.15
CA PRO A 386 13.56 21.52 19.22
C PRO A 386 14.16 21.84 20.60
N ALA A 387 14.19 20.84 21.47
CA ALA A 387 14.85 20.94 22.76
C ALA A 387 16.36 21.06 22.52
N SER A 388 16.95 22.06 23.16
CA SER A 388 18.40 22.28 23.18
C SER A 388 19.14 21.02 23.67
N PRO A 389 20.39 20.79 23.23
CA PRO A 389 21.11 19.57 23.57
C PRO A 389 21.32 19.45 25.09
N PRO A 390 21.18 18.25 25.67
CA PRO A 390 21.29 18.11 27.10
C PRO A 390 22.75 18.27 27.53
N VAL A 391 22.95 19.22 28.45
CA VAL A 391 24.12 19.33 29.32
C VAL A 391 24.17 18.09 30.21
N HIS A 392 25.38 17.56 30.38
CA HIS A 392 25.76 16.42 31.23
C HIS A 392 24.81 16.14 32.41
N ALA A 393 24.15 14.98 32.38
CA ALA A 393 23.47 14.42 33.55
C ALA A 393 24.30 13.26 34.12
N GLU A 394 24.75 13.46 35.36
CA GLU A 394 25.46 12.50 36.18
C GLU A 394 24.69 11.20 36.38
N ARG A 395 25.45 10.10 36.46
CA ARG A 395 24.98 8.77 36.87
C ARG A 395 24.46 8.84 38.32
N ALA A 396 23.16 8.74 38.49
CA ALA A 396 22.56 8.46 39.79
C ALA A 396 22.66 6.96 40.12
N ALA A 397 23.11 6.66 41.35
CA ALA A 397 23.24 5.32 41.90
C ALA A 397 21.87 4.65 42.18
N PRO A 398 21.79 3.30 42.19
CA PRO A 398 20.53 2.61 42.45
C PRO A 398 20.16 2.65 43.95
N ALA A 399 18.87 2.83 44.23
CA ALA A 399 18.30 2.73 45.57
C ALA A 399 18.18 1.25 46.03
N PRO A 400 18.32 0.95 47.33
CA PRO A 400 18.33 -0.43 47.83
C PRO A 400 16.94 -0.92 48.27
N GLY A 401 16.63 -2.19 47.96
CA GLY A 401 15.70 -3.01 48.75
C GLY A 401 14.54 -3.67 47.98
N THR A 402 14.76 -4.85 47.40
CA THR A 402 13.69 -5.80 47.03
C THR A 402 13.86 -7.09 47.84
N ALA A 403 12.81 -7.52 48.52
CA ALA A 403 12.74 -8.83 49.18
C ALA A 403 12.67 -9.96 48.14
N PRO A 404 13.29 -11.13 48.40
CA PRO A 404 13.13 -12.31 47.56
C PRO A 404 11.82 -13.07 47.90
N ASN A 405 11.18 -13.67 46.88
CA ASN A 405 10.11 -14.68 46.96
C ASN A 405 8.63 -14.29 47.13
N ASP A 406 8.09 -13.32 46.36
CA ASP A 406 6.64 -13.31 46.04
C ASP A 406 6.39 -13.63 44.56
N LEU A 407 6.55 -14.91 44.20
CA LEU A 407 6.30 -15.39 42.83
C LEU A 407 4.83 -15.20 42.45
N THR A 408 3.91 -15.62 43.32
CA THR A 408 2.48 -15.56 43.07
C THR A 408 1.99 -14.13 42.86
N GLY A 409 2.43 -13.17 43.69
CA GLY A 409 2.07 -11.76 43.54
C GLY A 409 2.60 -11.13 42.25
N ARG A 410 3.79 -11.56 41.77
CA ARG A 410 4.36 -11.11 40.50
C ARG A 410 3.65 -11.71 39.28
N VAL A 411 3.27 -12.99 39.34
CA VAL A 411 2.39 -13.60 38.31
C VAL A 411 1.03 -12.91 38.31
N GLU A 412 0.48 -12.60 39.49
CA GLU A 412 -0.80 -11.88 39.63
C GLU A 412 -0.73 -10.49 38.98
N ALA A 413 0.35 -9.74 39.23
CA ALA A 413 0.58 -8.43 38.63
C ALA A 413 0.69 -8.51 37.09
N ALA A 414 1.43 -9.50 36.58
CA ALA A 414 1.56 -9.72 35.13
C ALA A 414 0.20 -10.05 34.48
N VAL A 415 -0.61 -10.91 35.10
CA VAL A 415 -1.96 -11.25 34.59
C VAL A 415 -2.88 -10.02 34.63
N ARG A 416 -2.86 -9.24 35.72
CA ARG A 416 -3.65 -8.00 35.85
C ARG A 416 -3.20 -6.90 34.89
N SER A 417 -1.95 -6.91 34.42
CA SER A 417 -1.49 -5.98 33.38
C SER A 417 -2.20 -6.21 32.04
N VAL A 418 -2.66 -7.44 31.80
CA VAL A 418 -3.38 -7.83 30.58
C VAL A 418 -4.90 -7.71 30.77
N LEU A 419 -5.42 -8.20 31.90
CA LEU A 419 -6.86 -8.26 32.17
C LEU A 419 -7.43 -6.99 32.82
N GLY A 420 -6.58 -6.07 33.24
CA GLY A 420 -6.93 -4.86 34.00
C GLY A 420 -6.79 -5.04 35.51
N ALA A 421 -6.42 -3.95 36.20
CA ALA A 421 -6.07 -3.96 37.62
C ALA A 421 -7.18 -4.52 38.56
N GLY A 422 -8.46 -4.40 38.16
CA GLY A 422 -9.61 -4.85 38.92
C GLY A 422 -10.07 -6.30 38.67
N ALA A 423 -9.39 -7.06 37.80
CA ALA A 423 -9.80 -8.42 37.45
C ALA A 423 -9.67 -9.40 38.64
N ASP A 424 -10.67 -10.27 38.85
CA ASP A 424 -10.54 -11.35 39.85
C ASP A 424 -9.84 -12.56 39.23
N VAL A 425 -8.59 -12.81 39.62
CA VAL A 425 -7.68 -13.73 38.94
C VAL A 425 -7.26 -14.93 39.77
N ARG A 426 -7.37 -14.88 41.12
CA ARG A 426 -6.82 -15.95 41.98
C ARG A 426 -7.55 -17.28 41.83
N GLU A 427 -8.86 -17.22 41.66
CA GLU A 427 -9.70 -18.39 41.31
C GLU A 427 -10.00 -18.44 39.80
N GLY A 428 -9.38 -17.54 39.04
CA GLY A 428 -9.65 -17.28 37.64
C GLY A 428 -9.01 -18.24 36.65
N GLY A 429 -9.50 -18.19 35.42
CA GLY A 429 -9.02 -19.05 34.34
C GLY A 429 -9.78 -18.87 33.03
N VAL A 430 -9.36 -19.64 32.02
CA VAL A 430 -9.91 -19.62 30.66
C VAL A 430 -11.40 -19.94 30.68
N GLY A 431 -12.22 -19.00 30.23
CA GLY A 431 -13.69 -19.12 30.23
C GLY A 431 -14.36 -18.95 31.61
N LEU A 432 -13.57 -18.63 32.65
CA LEU A 432 -14.05 -18.33 34.01
C LEU A 432 -13.88 -16.85 34.36
N THR A 433 -12.77 -16.24 33.96
CA THR A 433 -12.50 -14.81 34.19
C THR A 433 -12.80 -14.00 32.92
N PRO A 434 -13.57 -12.91 33.01
CA PRO A 434 -13.79 -12.02 31.88
C PRO A 434 -12.46 -11.54 31.27
N GLY A 435 -12.30 -11.70 29.95
CA GLY A 435 -11.08 -11.36 29.23
C GLY A 435 -9.98 -12.43 29.25
N TRP A 436 -10.11 -13.47 30.08
CA TRP A 436 -9.23 -14.62 30.07
C TRP A 436 -9.81 -15.70 29.14
N ASP A 437 -9.61 -15.53 27.83
CA ASP A 437 -9.97 -16.50 26.79
C ASP A 437 -8.72 -17.11 26.13
N SER A 438 -8.86 -17.87 25.04
CA SER A 438 -7.71 -18.48 24.35
C SER A 438 -6.69 -17.47 23.81
N LEU A 439 -7.13 -16.25 23.45
CA LEU A 439 -6.25 -15.18 22.98
C LEU A 439 -5.64 -14.42 24.16
N GLY A 440 -6.45 -14.13 25.19
CA GLY A 440 -6.00 -13.53 26.45
C GLY A 440 -4.96 -14.42 27.17
N GLN A 441 -5.10 -15.74 27.10
CA GLN A 441 -4.11 -16.69 27.62
C GLN A 441 -2.72 -16.48 26.98
N ILE A 442 -2.65 -16.25 25.66
CA ILE A 442 -1.38 -16.01 24.97
C ILE A 442 -0.73 -14.71 25.46
N GLN A 443 -1.54 -13.65 25.60
CA GLN A 443 -1.06 -12.35 26.09
C GLN A 443 -0.58 -12.42 27.55
N ILE A 444 -1.30 -13.16 28.40
CA ILE A 444 -0.92 -13.42 29.79
C ILE A 444 0.41 -14.17 29.86
N VAL A 445 0.60 -15.21 29.03
CA VAL A 445 1.86 -15.95 28.96
C VAL A 445 3.01 -15.04 28.56
N LEU A 446 2.84 -14.19 27.54
CA LEU A 446 3.87 -13.23 27.11
C LEU A 446 4.21 -12.21 28.19
N ALA A 447 3.21 -11.71 28.94
CA ALA A 447 3.43 -10.80 30.06
C ALA A 447 4.21 -11.47 31.19
N VAL A 448 3.91 -12.74 31.48
CA VAL A 448 4.62 -13.55 32.48
C VAL A 448 6.06 -13.86 32.03
N GLU A 449 6.28 -14.22 30.76
CA GLU A 449 7.62 -14.41 30.20
C GLU A 449 8.47 -13.13 30.33
N ALA A 450 7.88 -11.97 30.05
CA ALA A 450 8.54 -10.68 30.19
C ALA A 450 8.86 -10.33 31.65
N GLU A 451 7.92 -10.55 32.58
CA GLU A 451 8.10 -10.27 34.01
C GLU A 451 9.19 -11.13 34.66
N PHE A 452 9.30 -12.40 34.26
CA PHE A 452 10.25 -13.35 34.85
C PHE A 452 11.52 -13.55 34.02
N GLY A 453 11.61 -12.99 32.81
CA GLY A 453 12.73 -13.19 31.90
C GLY A 453 12.90 -14.65 31.46
N ILE A 454 11.79 -15.41 31.40
CA ILE A 454 11.77 -16.83 31.05
C ILE A 454 11.07 -17.05 29.72
N ARG A 455 11.21 -18.27 29.17
CA ARG A 455 10.38 -18.76 28.07
C ARG A 455 9.63 -20.02 28.51
N LEU A 456 8.32 -20.01 28.35
CA LEU A 456 7.42 -21.10 28.68
C LEU A 456 7.12 -21.91 27.42
N PRO A 457 7.70 -23.11 27.24
CA PRO A 457 7.48 -23.91 26.04
C PRO A 457 6.01 -24.35 25.94
N ALA A 458 5.47 -24.43 24.72
CA ALA A 458 4.05 -24.78 24.48
C ALA A 458 3.61 -26.10 25.16
N ALA A 459 4.52 -27.06 25.28
CA ALA A 459 4.26 -28.32 25.99
C ALA A 459 3.96 -28.12 27.49
N SER A 460 4.63 -27.16 28.15
CA SER A 460 4.41 -26.83 29.58
C SER A 460 3.11 -26.06 29.82
N LEU A 461 2.58 -25.42 28.78
CA LEU A 461 1.32 -24.66 28.82
C LEU A 461 0.09 -25.52 28.46
N THR A 462 0.31 -26.79 28.11
CA THR A 462 -0.78 -27.71 27.77
C THR A 462 -1.57 -28.04 29.04
N GLY A 463 -2.78 -27.46 29.15
CA GLY A 463 -3.64 -27.63 30.33
C GLY A 463 -3.50 -26.54 31.39
N THR A 464 -2.76 -25.45 31.13
CA THR A 464 -2.72 -24.27 32.02
C THR A 464 -3.93 -23.36 31.79
N GLY A 465 -5.11 -23.84 32.16
CA GLY A 465 -6.37 -23.10 32.02
C GLY A 465 -6.70 -22.22 33.23
N ARG A 466 -5.96 -22.33 34.35
CA ARG A 466 -6.22 -21.60 35.59
C ARG A 466 -4.99 -20.89 36.13
N PHE A 467 -5.21 -19.85 36.93
CA PHE A 467 -4.15 -19.06 37.53
C PHE A 467 -3.18 -19.87 38.41
N ASP A 468 -3.68 -20.81 39.20
CA ASP A 468 -2.86 -21.69 40.05
C ASP A 468 -1.97 -22.65 39.23
N GLN A 469 -2.46 -23.10 38.07
CA GLN A 469 -1.70 -23.93 37.14
C GLN A 469 -0.60 -23.13 36.47
N LEU A 470 -0.89 -21.89 36.07
CA LEU A 470 0.10 -20.97 35.53
C LEU A 470 1.20 -20.66 36.56
N CYS A 471 0.83 -20.39 37.82
CA CYS A 471 1.81 -20.16 38.89
C CYS A 471 2.74 -21.36 39.10
N ARG A 472 2.22 -22.58 39.04
CA ARG A 472 3.02 -23.81 39.15
C ARG A 472 4.03 -23.97 38.01
N VAL A 473 3.59 -23.75 36.77
CA VAL A 473 4.46 -23.85 35.59
C VAL A 473 5.55 -22.77 35.62
N VAL A 474 5.23 -21.57 36.09
CA VAL A 474 6.24 -20.51 36.29
C VAL A 474 7.24 -20.90 37.37
N ALA A 475 6.77 -21.42 38.52
CA ALA A 475 7.64 -21.86 39.62
C ALA A 475 8.63 -22.95 39.20
N GLU A 476 8.17 -23.95 38.46
CA GLU A 476 9.02 -25.01 37.89
C GLU A 476 10.11 -24.45 36.97
N GLN A 477 9.79 -23.41 36.18
CA GLN A 477 10.71 -22.83 35.22
C GLN A 477 11.72 -21.85 35.85
N VAL A 478 11.35 -21.15 36.93
CA VAL A 478 12.27 -20.25 37.64
C VAL A 478 13.09 -20.96 38.73
N GLY A 479 12.84 -22.25 38.98
CA GLY A 479 13.56 -23.06 39.96
C GLY A 479 13.23 -22.73 41.42
N ALA A 480 11.99 -22.32 41.69
CA ALA A 480 11.51 -21.87 43.01
C ALA A 480 10.65 -22.90 43.74
#